data_AF-A0A7C2DB19-F1
#
_entry.id   AF-A0A7C2DB19-F1
#
_cell.length_a   1.000
_cell.length_b   1.000
_cell.length_c   1.000
_cell.angle_alpha   90.00
_cell.angle_beta   90.00
_cell.angle_gamma   90.00
#
_symmetry.space_group_name_H-M   'P 1'
#
loop_
_entity.id
_entity.type
_entity.pdbx_description
1 polymer ?
#
loop_
_entity_poly.entity_id
_entity_poly.type
_entity_poly.pdbx_seq_one_letter_code
_entity_poly.pdbx_strand_id
1 'polypeptide(L)'
;MVRMPLFRRSKGKGYVPIEEVQRMRERGLSDREITDELKRRGFSFEEIERALLQTLKSAVGSPLATKESERASASPGESKSVTIEEIYASGGEEEVPLETSESDILALPTEELQPEVTIEELVEGVVNEKWEAFEKEVKELREEFSTLMRGLKELEVKLAELGSAKEEGEVKRKLDELEGKFADLEARVNALEKALKQFLPSLVENVRELANLISELKGKG
;
A
#
# COMPACT_ATOMS: atom_id res chain seq x y z
N MET A 1 23.16 41.77 -8.31
CA MET A 1 21.80 41.29 -8.58
C MET A 1 21.88 40.00 -9.39
N VAL A 2 21.86 38.85 -8.72
CA VAL A 2 21.86 37.53 -9.37
C VAL A 2 20.41 37.08 -9.50
N ARG A 3 19.95 36.98 -10.74
CA ARG A 3 18.60 36.59 -11.13
C ARG A 3 18.46 35.07 -10.92
N MET A 4 17.79 34.64 -9.85
CA MET A 4 17.52 33.21 -9.63
C MET A 4 16.51 32.69 -10.68
N PRO A 5 16.75 31.51 -11.28
CA PRO A 5 15.90 30.99 -12.34
C PRO A 5 14.64 30.36 -11.75
N LEU A 6 13.50 30.82 -12.27
CA LEU A 6 12.17 30.23 -12.11
C LEU A 6 12.21 28.72 -12.36
N PHE A 7 11.52 27.95 -11.51
CA PHE A 7 11.19 26.54 -11.73
C PHE A 7 10.74 26.31 -13.17
N ARG A 8 11.63 25.74 -13.99
CA ARG A 8 11.31 25.37 -15.36
C ARG A 8 10.41 24.14 -15.29
N ARG A 9 9.10 24.33 -15.46
CA ARG A 9 8.21 23.23 -15.87
C ARG A 9 8.82 22.64 -17.15
N SER A 10 9.35 21.43 -17.06
CA SER A 10 9.87 20.74 -18.23
C SER A 10 8.70 20.53 -19.18
N LYS A 11 8.75 21.22 -20.32
CA LYS A 11 7.86 20.90 -21.44
C LYS A 11 8.24 19.47 -21.85
N GLY A 12 7.34 18.53 -21.55
CA GLY A 12 7.50 17.13 -21.93
C GLY A 12 7.67 16.97 -23.45
N LYS A 13 8.03 15.76 -23.88
CA LYS A 13 8.28 15.48 -25.30
C LYS A 13 7.00 15.39 -26.14
N GLY A 14 5.83 15.49 -25.50
CA GLY A 14 4.52 15.47 -26.14
C GLY A 14 4.01 14.06 -26.47
N TYR A 15 4.69 13.00 -26.00
CA TYR A 15 4.26 11.62 -26.20
C TYR A 15 4.49 10.77 -24.94
N VAL A 16 3.67 9.73 -24.80
CA VAL A 16 3.66 8.84 -23.63
C VAL A 16 4.57 7.63 -23.91
N PRO A 17 5.66 7.41 -23.15
CA PRO A 17 6.66 6.38 -23.44
C PRO A 17 6.26 4.97 -22.95
N ILE A 18 5.14 4.43 -23.43
CA ILE A 18 4.57 3.15 -22.96
C ILE A 18 5.53 1.98 -23.21
N GLU A 19 6.04 1.85 -24.45
CA GLU A 19 6.93 0.75 -24.84
C GLU A 19 8.25 0.76 -24.06
N GLU A 20 8.75 1.95 -23.73
CA GLU A 20 10.02 2.11 -23.03
C GLU A 20 9.88 1.73 -21.55
N VAL A 21 8.77 2.11 -20.91
CA VAL A 21 8.40 1.66 -19.55
C VAL A 21 8.28 0.13 -19.51
N GLN A 22 7.58 -0.46 -20.48
CA GLN A 22 7.41 -1.91 -20.55
C GLN A 22 8.76 -2.63 -20.68
N ARG A 23 9.64 -2.17 -21.58
CA ARG A 23 10.97 -2.76 -21.76
C ARG A 23 11.83 -2.63 -20.50
N MET A 24 11.78 -1.51 -19.79
CA MET A 24 12.51 -1.34 -18.54
C MET A 24 11.98 -2.26 -17.43
N ARG A 25 10.66 -2.48 -17.38
CA ARG A 25 10.03 -3.41 -16.45
C ARG A 25 10.41 -4.87 -16.76
N GLU A 26 10.45 -5.26 -18.03
CA GLU A 26 10.93 -6.59 -18.47
C GLU A 26 12.40 -6.83 -18.10
N ARG A 27 13.20 -5.75 -18.01
CA ARG A 27 14.58 -5.78 -17.51
C ARG A 27 14.68 -5.82 -15.98
N GLY A 28 13.56 -5.80 -15.27
CA GLY A 28 13.49 -5.84 -13.82
C GLY A 28 13.77 -4.51 -13.12
N LEU A 29 13.72 -3.37 -13.83
CA LEU A 29 13.85 -2.07 -13.19
C LEU A 29 12.59 -1.75 -12.37
N SER A 30 12.79 -1.13 -11.22
CA SER A 30 11.71 -0.62 -10.38
C SER A 30 11.08 0.64 -10.98
N ASP A 31 9.80 0.91 -10.66
CA ASP A 31 9.08 2.08 -11.16
C ASP A 31 9.78 3.42 -10.79
N ARG A 32 10.52 3.45 -9.68
CA ARG A 32 11.36 4.59 -9.27
C ARG A 32 12.54 4.80 -10.22
N GLU A 33 13.26 3.73 -10.58
CA GLU A 33 14.39 3.79 -11.53
C GLU A 33 13.92 4.14 -12.94
N ILE A 34 12.77 3.59 -13.36
CA ILE A 34 12.11 3.93 -14.63
C ILE A 34 11.78 5.43 -14.67
N THR A 35 11.24 5.96 -13.57
CA THR A 35 10.91 7.38 -13.45
C THR A 35 12.15 8.27 -13.56
N ASP A 36 13.24 7.92 -12.88
CA ASP A 36 14.48 8.69 -12.92
C ASP A 36 15.15 8.64 -14.30
N GLU A 37 15.14 7.47 -14.95
CA GLU A 37 15.67 7.29 -16.30
C GLU A 37 14.85 8.06 -17.35
N LEU A 38 13.52 8.06 -17.24
CA LEU A 38 12.66 8.84 -18.15
C LEU A 38 12.75 10.35 -17.87
N LYS A 39 12.90 10.77 -16.62
CA LYS A 39 13.19 12.18 -16.29
C LYS A 39 14.51 12.63 -16.89
N ARG A 40 15.58 11.83 -16.79
CA ARG A 40 16.89 12.10 -17.43
C ARG A 40 16.78 12.21 -18.95
N ARG A 41 15.90 11.41 -19.55
CA ARG A 41 15.60 11.47 -20.99
C ARG A 41 14.73 12.66 -21.38
N GLY A 42 14.21 13.43 -20.43
CA GLY A 42 13.46 14.66 -20.66
C GLY A 42 11.96 14.48 -20.83
N PHE A 43 11.39 13.37 -20.34
CA PHE A 43 9.93 13.22 -20.25
C PHE A 43 9.38 14.04 -19.08
N SER A 44 8.16 14.55 -19.22
CA SER A 44 7.47 15.20 -18.11
C SER A 44 6.95 14.17 -17.11
N PHE A 45 6.72 14.60 -15.87
CA PHE A 45 6.15 13.73 -14.84
C PHE A 45 4.80 13.15 -15.28
N GLU A 46 3.94 13.96 -15.88
CA GLU A 46 2.63 13.52 -16.38
C GLU A 46 2.73 12.46 -17.49
N GLU A 47 3.73 12.56 -18.38
CA GLU A 47 3.97 11.57 -19.44
C GLU A 47 4.42 10.23 -18.86
N ILE A 48 5.30 10.28 -17.85
CA ILE A 48 5.84 9.11 -17.16
C ILE A 48 4.73 8.38 -16.40
N GLU A 49 3.95 9.13 -15.62
CA GLU A 49 2.86 8.58 -14.81
C GLU A 49 1.79 7.92 -15.69
N ARG A 50 1.40 8.57 -16.80
CA ARG A 50 0.46 7.97 -17.77
C ARG A 50 1.01 6.68 -18.37
N ALA A 51 2.31 6.62 -18.69
CA ALA A 51 2.93 5.42 -19.23
C ALA A 51 2.96 4.26 -18.22
N LEU A 52 3.27 4.55 -16.95
CA LEU A 52 3.25 3.56 -15.85
C LEU A 52 1.85 3.01 -15.60
N LEU A 53 0.84 3.89 -15.54
CA LEU A 53 -0.55 3.48 -15.34
C LEU A 53 -1.08 2.65 -16.52
N GLN A 54 -0.74 3.03 -17.75
CA GLN A 54 -1.20 2.32 -18.94
C GLN A 54 -0.55 0.95 -19.08
N THR A 55 0.73 0.80 -18.71
CA THR A 55 1.40 -0.52 -18.68
C THR A 55 0.83 -1.43 -17.60
N LEU A 56 0.49 -0.91 -16.42
CA LEU A 56 -0.22 -1.65 -15.36
C LEU A 56 -1.61 -2.11 -15.84
N LYS A 57 -2.36 -1.23 -16.50
CA LYS A 57 -3.69 -1.54 -17.03
C LYS A 57 -3.64 -2.65 -18.10
N SER A 58 -2.63 -2.64 -18.97
CA SER A 58 -2.44 -3.71 -19.97
C SER A 58 -2.03 -5.04 -19.34
N ALA A 59 -1.27 -5.02 -18.24
CA ALA A 59 -0.89 -6.24 -17.52
C ALA A 59 -2.09 -6.90 -16.81
N VAL A 60 -3.03 -6.11 -16.30
CA VAL A 60 -4.23 -6.60 -15.58
C VAL A 60 -5.40 -6.91 -16.53
N GLY A 61 -5.44 -6.27 -17.70
CA GLY A 61 -6.56 -6.34 -18.65
C GLY A 61 -6.44 -7.38 -19.76
N SER A 62 -5.54 -8.37 -19.66
CA SER A 62 -5.41 -9.41 -20.69
C SER A 62 -6.14 -10.71 -20.28
N PRO A 63 -7.37 -10.96 -20.77
CA PRO A 63 -8.02 -12.26 -20.63
C PRO A 63 -7.47 -13.24 -21.68
N LEU A 64 -6.89 -14.34 -21.18
CA LEU A 64 -6.60 -15.62 -21.86
C LEU A 64 -5.90 -15.59 -23.24
N ALA A 65 -4.66 -16.07 -23.24
CA ALA A 65 -4.21 -17.03 -24.25
C ALA A 65 -3.48 -18.18 -23.56
N THR A 66 -4.26 -19.23 -23.27
CA THR A 66 -3.79 -20.55 -22.86
C THR A 66 -2.90 -21.14 -23.95
N LYS A 67 -1.65 -21.49 -23.60
CA LYS A 67 -0.94 -22.62 -24.20
C LYS A 67 -0.10 -23.31 -23.13
N GLU A 68 -0.56 -24.49 -22.76
CA GLU A 68 0.22 -25.54 -22.11
C GLU A 68 1.49 -25.85 -22.90
N SER A 69 2.63 -26.02 -22.20
CA SER A 69 3.51 -27.19 -22.33
C SER A 69 4.75 -27.02 -21.43
N GLU A 70 4.78 -27.81 -20.36
CA GLU A 70 5.91 -28.54 -19.77
C GLU A 70 7.35 -28.02 -19.98
N ARG A 71 8.02 -27.62 -18.89
CA ARG A 71 9.07 -28.45 -18.25
C ARG A 71 9.64 -27.79 -16.99
N ALA A 72 9.90 -28.67 -16.02
CA ALA A 72 10.50 -28.45 -14.72
C ALA A 72 11.83 -27.65 -14.74
N SER A 73 12.06 -26.84 -13.70
CA SER A 73 13.07 -27.11 -12.67
C SER A 73 13.32 -25.86 -11.78
N ALA A 74 13.57 -26.12 -10.49
CA ALA A 74 14.25 -25.29 -9.49
C ALA A 74 13.50 -24.15 -8.76
N SER A 75 13.22 -24.41 -7.48
CA SER A 75 13.21 -23.50 -6.31
C SER A 75 14.44 -22.56 -6.27
N PRO A 76 14.56 -21.47 -5.46
CA PRO A 76 13.91 -21.20 -4.15
C PRO A 76 13.56 -19.71 -3.82
N GLY A 77 12.95 -19.45 -2.64
CA GLY A 77 13.00 -18.15 -1.91
C GLY A 77 11.90 -17.14 -2.29
N GLU A 78 10.90 -16.85 -1.46
CA GLU A 78 10.93 -16.13 -0.17
C GLU A 78 11.27 -14.63 -0.29
N SER A 79 10.25 -13.78 -0.03
CA SER A 79 10.27 -12.42 0.56
C SER A 79 9.28 -11.50 -0.16
N LYS A 80 8.13 -11.19 0.46
CA LYS A 80 7.93 -10.03 1.36
C LYS A 80 8.35 -8.71 0.72
N SER A 81 7.38 -7.97 0.18
CA SER A 81 7.48 -6.51 0.10
C SER A 81 6.76 -5.94 1.31
N VAL A 82 7.56 -5.59 2.31
CA VAL A 82 7.20 -4.66 3.38
C VAL A 82 7.16 -3.24 2.81
N THR A 83 6.29 -2.52 3.47
CA THR A 83 5.74 -1.19 3.31
C THR A 83 6.73 -0.03 3.36
N ILE A 84 6.23 1.04 2.75
CA ILE A 84 6.50 2.45 2.99
C ILE A 84 6.57 2.70 4.50
N GLU A 85 7.76 3.00 5.04
CA GLU A 85 8.00 3.89 6.21
C GLU A 85 9.42 3.73 6.77
N GLU A 86 10.43 3.83 5.91
CA GLU A 86 11.80 4.14 6.36
C GLU A 86 12.33 5.34 5.57
N ILE A 87 11.48 6.37 5.46
CA ILE A 87 11.76 7.64 4.76
C ILE A 87 11.90 8.83 5.74
N TYR A 88 11.55 8.68 7.02
CA TYR A 88 11.69 9.76 8.00
C TYR A 88 12.86 9.56 8.94
N ALA A 89 14.08 9.46 8.41
CA ALA A 89 15.29 9.67 9.18
C ALA A 89 16.51 9.93 8.28
N SER A 90 16.73 11.17 7.83
CA SER A 90 18.09 11.73 7.74
C SER A 90 18.12 13.18 7.24
N GLY A 91 18.74 14.06 8.02
CA GLY A 91 19.48 15.25 7.56
C GLY A 91 18.64 16.53 7.43
N GLY A 92 18.95 17.63 8.08
CA GLY A 92 20.11 17.99 8.88
C GLY A 92 20.01 19.47 9.20
N GLU A 93 20.37 19.82 10.42
CA GLU A 93 20.46 21.17 10.95
C GLU A 93 21.57 21.96 10.24
N GLU A 94 21.32 23.23 9.91
CA GLU A 94 22.37 24.24 9.82
C GLU A 94 21.78 25.62 10.20
N GLU A 95 22.14 26.08 11.40
CA GLU A 95 22.18 27.48 11.83
C GLU A 95 23.08 28.28 10.84
N VAL A 96 23.01 29.60 10.59
CA VAL A 96 23.19 30.79 11.46
C VAL A 96 22.96 32.10 10.58
N PRO A 97 23.25 33.37 11.00
CA PRO A 97 22.32 34.41 11.52
C PRO A 97 22.30 35.76 10.71
N LEU A 98 21.80 36.86 11.33
CA LEU A 98 21.87 38.30 10.98
C LEU A 98 20.87 38.83 9.92
N GLU A 99 20.43 40.09 9.90
CA GLU A 99 20.22 41.20 10.85
C GLU A 99 19.41 42.24 10.04
N THR A 100 18.57 43.03 10.73
CA THR A 100 18.05 44.36 10.32
C THR A 100 17.28 44.54 8.99
N SER A 101 16.01 44.92 9.10
CA SER A 101 15.62 46.34 8.93
C SER A 101 14.13 46.55 9.18
N GLU A 102 13.85 47.51 10.06
CA GLU A 102 12.55 48.14 10.30
C GLU A 102 11.94 48.66 8.99
N SER A 103 10.67 48.34 8.77
CA SER A 103 9.73 49.17 8.01
C SER A 103 8.32 48.77 8.41
N ASP A 104 7.71 49.65 9.22
CA ASP A 104 6.29 49.75 9.48
C ASP A 104 5.40 49.27 8.33
N ILE A 105 4.68 48.16 8.55
CA ILE A 105 3.37 47.96 7.95
C ILE A 105 2.43 47.43 9.05
N LEU A 106 1.84 48.38 9.78
CA LEU A 106 0.60 48.20 10.51
C LEU A 106 -0.53 47.92 9.51
N ALA A 107 -0.88 46.65 9.36
CA ALA A 107 -2.18 46.22 8.83
C ALA A 107 -2.53 44.82 9.34
N LEU A 108 -2.96 44.75 10.61
CA LEU A 108 -4.00 43.79 11.01
C LEU A 108 -5.33 44.50 10.71
N PRO A 109 -6.24 43.88 9.94
CA PRO A 109 -7.06 42.85 10.54
C PRO A 109 -7.46 41.74 9.56
N THR A 110 -7.16 40.49 9.89
CA THR A 110 -8.09 39.38 9.61
C THR A 110 -8.02 38.41 10.77
N GLU A 111 -8.84 38.67 11.78
CA GLU A 111 -9.47 37.56 12.48
C GLU A 111 -10.12 36.68 11.43
N GLU A 112 -9.68 35.43 11.35
CA GLU A 112 -10.55 34.26 11.36
C GLU A 112 -9.64 33.02 11.47
N LEU A 113 -9.20 32.76 12.70
CA LEU A 113 -8.98 31.40 13.12
C LEU A 113 -10.36 30.72 13.14
N GLN A 114 -10.79 30.22 11.99
CA GLN A 114 -11.77 29.13 11.99
C GLN A 114 -10.95 27.85 12.16
N PRO A 115 -11.20 27.04 13.21
CA PRO A 115 -10.72 25.67 13.24
C PRO A 115 -11.58 24.90 12.24
N GLU A 116 -11.33 25.11 10.95
CA GLU A 116 -11.65 24.10 9.97
C GLU A 116 -10.74 22.94 10.36
N VAL A 117 -11.29 22.03 11.19
CA VAL A 117 -10.93 20.62 11.10
C VAL A 117 -11.01 20.34 9.61
N THR A 118 -9.87 20.38 8.94
CA THR A 118 -9.86 20.25 7.50
C THR A 118 -10.49 18.90 7.24
N ILE A 119 -11.35 18.82 6.24
CA ILE A 119 -12.03 17.57 5.92
C ILE A 119 -11.00 16.45 5.69
N GLU A 120 -9.77 16.84 5.32
CA GLU A 120 -8.56 16.01 5.31
C GLU A 120 -8.21 15.41 6.67
N GLU A 121 -8.17 16.18 7.76
CA GLU A 121 -7.92 15.69 9.13
C GLU A 121 -9.04 14.75 9.61
N LEU A 122 -10.30 15.04 9.24
CA LEU A 122 -11.44 14.18 9.56
C LEU A 122 -11.38 12.85 8.79
N VAL A 123 -11.00 12.90 7.50
CA VAL A 123 -10.83 11.70 6.65
C VAL A 123 -9.62 10.89 7.09
N GLU A 124 -8.50 11.54 7.41
CA GLU A 124 -7.31 10.87 7.92
C GLU A 124 -7.59 10.19 9.25
N GLY A 125 -8.35 10.84 10.15
CA GLY A 125 -8.83 10.24 11.39
C GLY A 125 -9.70 9.00 11.17
N VAL A 126 -10.69 9.08 10.28
CA VAL A 126 -11.60 7.95 9.98
C VAL A 126 -10.86 6.81 9.28
N VAL A 127 -9.97 7.11 8.33
CA VAL A 127 -9.19 6.10 7.61
C VAL A 127 -8.21 5.41 8.55
N ASN A 128 -7.47 6.16 9.39
CA ASN A 128 -6.56 5.57 10.37
C ASN A 128 -7.30 4.72 11.40
N GLU A 129 -8.40 5.21 11.98
CA GLU A 129 -9.17 4.44 12.95
C GLU A 129 -9.66 3.10 12.36
N LYS A 130 -10.16 3.13 11.12
CA LYS A 130 -10.63 1.92 10.43
C LYS A 130 -9.49 1.00 10.00
N TRP A 131 -8.34 1.56 9.61
CA TRP A 131 -7.16 0.78 9.24
C TRP A 131 -6.54 0.09 10.45
N GLU A 132 -6.39 0.78 11.57
CA GLU A 132 -5.91 0.19 12.82
C GLU A 132 -6.82 -0.94 13.31
N ALA A 133 -8.15 -0.75 13.23
CA ALA A 133 -9.11 -1.79 13.59
C ALA A 133 -8.97 -3.03 12.69
N PHE A 134 -8.84 -2.83 11.38
CA PHE A 134 -8.63 -3.91 10.42
C PHE A 134 -7.30 -4.64 10.64
N GLU A 135 -6.21 -3.90 10.82
CA GLU A 135 -4.88 -4.46 11.05
C GLU A 135 -4.84 -5.29 12.33
N LYS A 136 -5.52 -4.82 13.38
CA LYS A 136 -5.70 -5.58 14.62
C LYS A 136 -6.42 -6.91 14.37
N GLU A 137 -7.54 -6.92 13.65
CA GLU A 137 -8.28 -8.16 13.34
C GLU A 137 -7.44 -9.13 12.48
N VAL A 138 -6.67 -8.62 11.50
CA VAL A 138 -5.76 -9.43 10.69
C VAL A 138 -4.63 -10.03 11.53
N LYS A 139 -4.09 -9.27 12.48
CA LYS A 139 -3.05 -9.73 13.40
C LYS A 139 -3.57 -10.85 14.31
N GLU A 140 -4.75 -10.67 14.90
CA GLU A 140 -5.40 -11.70 15.73
C GLU A 140 -5.65 -12.98 14.91
N LEU A 141 -6.15 -12.86 13.68
CA LEU A 141 -6.34 -14.00 12.77
C LEU A 141 -5.01 -14.73 12.48
N ARG A 142 -3.92 -13.99 12.29
CA ARG A 142 -2.59 -14.55 12.03
C ARG A 142 -2.05 -15.33 13.22
N GLU A 143 -2.25 -14.82 14.43
CA GLU A 143 -1.84 -15.48 15.67
C GLU A 143 -2.62 -16.80 15.85
N GLU A 144 -3.92 -16.80 15.59
CA GLU A 144 -4.74 -18.03 15.65
C GLU A 144 -4.35 -19.05 14.59
N PHE A 145 -4.08 -18.60 13.36
CA PHE A 145 -3.59 -19.48 12.29
C PHE A 145 -2.25 -20.13 12.66
N SER A 146 -1.32 -19.37 13.24
CA SER A 146 -0.05 -19.92 13.75
C SER A 146 -0.28 -20.99 14.83
N THR A 147 -1.25 -20.75 15.71
CA THR A 147 -1.62 -21.67 16.78
C THR A 147 -2.21 -22.97 16.21
N LEU A 148 -3.05 -22.87 15.18
CA LEU A 148 -3.62 -24.00 14.45
C LEU A 148 -2.53 -24.81 13.75
N MET A 149 -1.60 -24.15 13.04
CA MET A 149 -0.47 -24.80 12.36
C MET A 149 0.44 -25.54 13.34
N ARG A 150 0.64 -25.00 14.55
CA ARG A 150 1.37 -25.71 15.61
C ARG A 150 0.62 -26.95 16.08
N GLY A 151 -0.70 -26.86 16.27
CA GLY A 151 -1.53 -28.00 16.63
C GLY A 151 -1.53 -29.10 15.57
N LEU A 152 -1.57 -28.72 14.28
CA LEU A 152 -1.48 -29.65 13.16
C LEU A 152 -0.14 -30.39 13.12
N LYS A 153 0.97 -29.68 13.31
CA LYS A 153 2.31 -30.32 13.41
C LYS A 153 2.41 -31.26 14.60
N GLU A 154 1.83 -30.89 15.74
CA GLU A 154 1.81 -31.78 16.91
C GLU A 154 0.97 -33.04 16.65
N LEU A 155 -0.14 -32.90 15.93
CA LEU A 155 -0.96 -34.03 15.48
C LEU A 155 -0.17 -34.94 14.52
N GLU A 156 0.58 -34.35 13.58
CA GLU A 156 1.42 -35.08 12.63
C GLU A 156 2.51 -35.91 13.33
N VAL A 157 3.19 -35.33 14.33
CA VAL A 157 4.18 -36.04 15.15
C VAL A 157 3.52 -37.17 15.94
N LYS A 158 2.39 -36.91 16.62
CA LYS A 158 1.65 -37.95 17.33
C LYS A 158 1.20 -39.06 16.39
N LEU A 159 0.68 -38.73 15.21
CA LEU A 159 0.27 -39.71 14.21
C LEU A 159 1.45 -40.56 13.69
N ALA A 160 2.63 -39.96 13.54
CA ALA A 160 3.85 -40.68 13.17
C ALA A 160 4.38 -41.59 14.29
N GLU A 161 4.15 -41.23 15.55
CA GLU A 161 4.48 -42.03 16.73
C GLU A 161 3.44 -43.15 16.99
N LEU A 162 2.22 -43.00 16.46
CA LEU A 162 1.11 -43.94 16.62
C LEU A 162 1.35 -45.25 15.84
N GLY A 163 1.95 -46.23 16.52
CA GLY A 163 2.02 -47.62 16.08
C GLY A 163 0.91 -48.53 16.65
N SER A 164 -0.02 -48.03 17.48
CA SER A 164 -1.00 -48.89 18.17
C SER A 164 -2.37 -48.25 18.45
N ALA A 165 -3.43 -49.06 18.34
CA ALA A 165 -4.85 -48.69 18.41
C ALA A 165 -5.33 -48.04 19.73
N LYS A 166 -4.48 -47.94 20.76
CA LYS A 166 -4.84 -47.34 22.05
C LYS A 166 -4.75 -45.81 22.03
N GLU A 167 -4.02 -45.24 21.07
CA GLU A 167 -3.82 -43.80 20.93
C GLU A 167 -4.75 -43.16 19.87
N GLU A 168 -5.48 -43.96 19.07
CA GLU A 168 -6.46 -43.46 18.08
C GLU A 168 -7.50 -42.52 18.71
N GLY A 169 -7.93 -42.81 19.94
CA GLY A 169 -8.88 -41.98 20.67
C GLY A 169 -8.33 -40.60 21.06
N GLU A 170 -7.01 -40.48 21.27
CA GLU A 170 -6.37 -39.21 21.60
C GLU A 170 -6.15 -38.35 20.35
N VAL A 171 -5.74 -38.98 19.24
CA VAL A 171 -5.65 -38.32 17.92
C VAL A 171 -7.02 -37.81 17.50
N LYS A 172 -8.07 -38.62 17.64
CA LYS A 172 -9.43 -38.22 17.27
C LYS A 172 -9.92 -37.02 18.07
N ARG A 173 -9.67 -36.99 19.38
CA ARG A 173 -10.00 -35.81 20.21
C ARG A 173 -9.25 -34.55 19.78
N LYS A 174 -7.96 -34.66 19.46
CA LYS A 174 -7.18 -33.52 18.94
C LYS A 174 -7.63 -33.09 17.54
N LEU A 175 -8.07 -34.04 16.70
CA LEU A 175 -8.64 -33.76 15.40
C LEU A 175 -9.96 -32.99 15.56
N ASP A 176 -10.85 -33.45 16.44
CA ASP A 176 -12.11 -32.75 16.76
C ASP A 176 -11.83 -31.33 17.32
N GLU A 177 -10.77 -31.16 18.12
CA GLU A 177 -10.35 -29.85 18.64
C GLU A 177 -9.77 -28.93 17.55
N LEU A 178 -9.04 -29.48 16.58
CA LEU A 178 -8.55 -28.75 15.40
C LEU A 178 -9.70 -28.38 14.46
N GLU A 179 -10.66 -29.27 14.27
CA GLU A 179 -11.87 -29.02 13.47
C GLU A 179 -12.68 -27.88 14.07
N GLY A 180 -12.84 -27.84 15.40
CA GLY A 180 -13.44 -26.70 16.10
C GLY A 180 -12.69 -25.39 15.87
N LYS A 181 -11.35 -25.39 16.04
CA LYS A 181 -10.53 -24.19 15.79
C LYS A 181 -10.57 -23.75 14.31
N PHE A 182 -10.69 -24.69 13.39
CA PHE A 182 -10.83 -24.38 11.97
C PHE A 182 -12.19 -23.76 11.65
N ALA A 183 -13.28 -24.27 12.25
CA ALA A 183 -14.60 -23.68 12.12
C ALA A 183 -14.65 -22.25 12.70
N ASP A 184 -13.99 -22.01 13.84
CA ASP A 184 -13.84 -20.68 14.41
C ASP A 184 -13.04 -19.74 13.48
N LEU A 185 -11.96 -20.25 12.88
CA LEU A 185 -11.16 -19.50 11.90
C LEU A 185 -11.98 -19.16 10.66
N GLU A 186 -12.78 -20.11 10.15
CA GLU A 186 -13.69 -19.89 9.02
C GLU A 186 -14.71 -18.80 9.34
N ALA A 187 -15.29 -18.81 10.54
CA ALA A 187 -16.21 -17.76 10.98
C ALA A 187 -15.55 -16.37 11.01
N ARG A 188 -14.31 -16.28 11.49
CA ARG A 188 -13.54 -15.01 11.53
C ARG A 188 -13.10 -14.54 10.16
N VAL A 189 -12.66 -15.42 9.29
CA VAL A 189 -12.33 -15.09 7.90
C VAL A 189 -13.57 -14.57 7.18
N ASN A 190 -14.73 -15.21 7.38
CA ASN A 190 -16.01 -14.75 6.83
C ASN A 190 -16.43 -13.38 7.40
N ALA A 191 -16.17 -13.12 8.69
CA ALA A 191 -16.41 -11.81 9.29
C ALA A 191 -15.49 -10.74 8.70
N LEU A 192 -14.20 -11.04 8.54
CA LEU A 192 -13.21 -10.15 7.93
C LEU A 192 -13.54 -9.88 6.45
N GLU A 193 -14.01 -10.88 5.71
CA GLU A 193 -14.46 -10.71 4.33
C GLU A 193 -15.68 -9.79 4.26
N LYS A 194 -16.64 -9.93 5.18
CA LYS A 194 -17.80 -9.02 5.27
C LYS A 194 -17.36 -7.60 5.63
N ALA A 195 -16.45 -7.45 6.58
CA ALA A 195 -15.90 -6.16 6.97
C ALA A 195 -15.17 -5.49 5.79
N LEU A 196 -14.36 -6.24 5.04
CA LEU A 196 -13.68 -5.74 3.83
C LEU A 196 -14.69 -5.30 2.75
N LYS A 197 -15.74 -6.09 2.52
CA LYS A 197 -16.82 -5.75 1.57
C LYS A 197 -17.55 -4.46 1.95
N GLN A 198 -17.68 -4.17 3.24
CA GLN A 198 -18.29 -2.93 3.74
C GLN A 198 -17.30 -1.76 3.75
N PHE A 199 -16.03 -2.04 3.99
CA PHE A 199 -14.97 -1.04 4.08
C PHE A 199 -14.58 -0.48 2.71
N LEU A 200 -14.46 -1.31 1.68
CA LEU A 200 -14.02 -0.87 0.35
C LEU A 200 -14.92 0.23 -0.26
N PRO A 201 -16.27 0.11 -0.25
CA PRO A 201 -17.13 1.18 -0.73
C PRO A 201 -16.96 2.48 0.05
N SER A 202 -16.89 2.39 1.39
CA SER A 202 -16.71 3.56 2.26
C SER A 202 -15.37 4.26 2.01
N LEU A 203 -14.27 3.51 1.85
CA LEU A 203 -12.97 4.10 1.53
C LEU A 203 -12.98 4.79 0.16
N VAL A 204 -13.60 4.17 -0.85
CA VAL A 204 -13.70 4.75 -2.20
C VAL A 204 -14.59 6.01 -2.20
N GLU A 205 -15.67 6.03 -1.42
CA GLU A 205 -16.54 7.18 -1.26
C GLU A 205 -15.78 8.33 -0.57
N ASN A 206 -15.10 8.06 0.55
CA ASN A 206 -14.28 9.03 1.27
C ASN A 206 -13.16 9.61 0.38
N VAL A 207 -12.45 8.77 -0.38
CA VAL A 207 -11.39 9.22 -1.30
C VAL A 207 -11.97 10.03 -2.48
N ARG A 208 -13.18 9.70 -2.96
CA ARG A 208 -13.87 10.49 -4.01
C ARG A 208 -14.32 11.85 -3.49
N GLU A 209 -14.86 11.90 -2.27
CA GLU A 209 -15.22 13.17 -1.62
C GLU A 209 -13.99 14.07 -1.47
N LEU A 210 -12.87 13.50 -1.02
CA LEU A 210 -11.59 14.22 -0.93
C LEU A 210 -11.12 14.74 -2.30
N ALA A 211 -11.16 13.89 -3.34
CA ALA A 211 -10.77 14.28 -4.69
C ALA A 211 -11.65 15.42 -5.25
N ASN A 212 -12.96 15.39 -4.96
CA ASN A 212 -13.89 16.43 -5.36
C ASN A 212 -13.61 17.75 -4.63
N LEU A 213 -13.39 17.71 -3.30
CA LEU A 213 -13.06 18.89 -2.49
C LEU A 213 -11.76 19.55 -2.96
N ILE A 214 -10.71 18.76 -3.19
CA ILE A 214 -9.43 19.26 -3.74
C ILE A 214 -9.64 19.89 -5.12
N SER A 215 -10.52 19.33 -5.96
CA SER A 215 -10.82 19.87 -7.28
C SER A 215 -11.59 21.21 -7.22
N GLU A 216 -12.53 21.36 -6.29
CA GLU A 216 -13.26 22.62 -6.06
C GLU A 216 -12.34 23.72 -5.51
N LEU A 217 -11.42 23.34 -4.62
CA LEU A 217 -10.46 24.26 -4.00
C LEU A 217 -9.41 24.74 -5.01
N LYS A 218 -8.96 23.86 -5.90
CA LYS A 218 -8.05 24.19 -7.02
C LYS A 218 -8.74 24.93 -8.17
N GLY A 219 -10.07 24.82 -8.30
CA GLY A 219 -10.86 25.53 -9.32
C GLY A 219 -11.23 26.97 -8.93
N LYS A 220 -11.05 27.36 -7.66
CA LYS A 220 -11.35 28.70 -7.14
C LYS A 220 -10.11 29.60 -6.96
N GLY A 221 -8.90 29.12 -7.29
CA GLY A 221 -7.65 29.90 -7.27
C GLY A 221 -7.00 30.00 -8.64
#